data_AF-A0AA97GNK4-F1
#
_entry.id   AF-A0AA97GNK4-F1
#
_cell.length_a   1.000
_cell.length_b   1.000
_cell.length_c   1.000
_cell.angle_alpha   90.00
_cell.angle_beta   90.00
_cell.angle_gamma   90.00
#
_symmetry.space_group_name_H-M   'P 1'
#
loop_
_entity.id
_entity.type
_entity.pdbx_description
1 polymer ?
#
loop_
_entity_poly.entity_id
_entity_poly.type
_entity_poly.pdbx_seq_one_letter_code
_entity_poly.pdbx_strand_id
1 'polypeptide(L)'
;MANGWANEDAVQEQIDATLDDAVAKARRQLHSGESAEFCEECGAAIPEARRLALSGVKFCINCQNELDKKQSAFSGYNRRGSKDSQLR
;
A
#
# COMPACT_ATOMS: atom_id res chain seq x y z
N MET A 1 29.15 38.21 -14.98
CA MET A 1 27.67 38.28 -15.01
C MET A 1 27.18 36.92 -14.57
N ALA A 2 26.75 36.79 -13.31
CA ALA A 2 26.35 35.53 -12.71
C ALA A 2 24.83 35.53 -12.55
N ASN A 3 24.13 34.90 -13.49
CA ASN A 3 22.70 34.70 -13.43
C ASN A 3 22.48 33.31 -12.80
N GLY A 4 22.75 33.19 -11.50
CA GLY A 4 22.83 31.91 -10.81
C GLY A 4 21.71 31.60 -9.84
N TRP A 5 20.70 32.47 -9.69
CA TRP A 5 19.72 32.37 -8.60
C TRP A 5 18.30 32.68 -9.12
N ALA A 6 17.80 31.83 -10.02
CA ALA A 6 16.35 31.77 -10.21
C ALA A 6 15.77 31.11 -8.96
N ASN A 7 14.86 31.79 -8.28
CA ASN A 7 14.10 31.26 -7.15
C ASN A 7 13.22 30.11 -7.67
N GLU A 8 13.80 28.91 -7.74
CA GLU A 8 13.10 27.65 -8.00
C GLU A 8 12.40 27.14 -6.74
N ASP A 9 12.31 27.95 -5.67
CA ASP A 9 11.73 27.56 -4.38
C ASP A 9 10.31 27.01 -4.54
N ALA A 10 9.47 27.63 -5.38
CA ALA A 10 8.09 27.15 -5.57
C ALA A 10 8.02 25.76 -6.25
N VAL A 11 8.98 25.43 -7.13
CA VAL A 11 9.04 24.12 -7.77
C VAL A 11 9.60 23.09 -6.80
N GLN A 12 10.63 23.47 -6.03
CA GLN A 12 11.22 22.64 -5.00
C GLN A 12 10.20 22.30 -3.90
N GLU A 13 9.42 23.29 -3.43
CA GLU A 13 8.33 23.11 -2.47
C GLU A 13 7.25 22.16 -3.00
N GLN A 14 6.93 22.21 -4.30
CA GLN A 14 5.97 21.30 -4.92
C GLN A 14 6.49 19.85 -4.98
N ILE A 15 7.78 19.67 -5.23
CA ILE A 15 8.44 18.35 -5.21
C ILE A 15 8.42 17.81 -3.79
N ASP A 16 8.81 18.61 -2.80
CA ASP A 16 8.88 18.22 -1.39
C ASP A 16 7.49 17.86 -0.85
N ALA A 17 6.46 18.65 -1.15
CA ALA A 17 5.07 18.34 -0.77
C ALA A 17 4.56 17.02 -1.38
N THR A 18 4.97 16.71 -2.62
CA THR A 18 4.60 15.45 -3.28
C THR A 18 5.31 14.25 -2.64
N LEU A 19 6.58 14.41 -2.27
CA LEU A 19 7.34 13.39 -1.56
C LEU A 19 6.76 13.13 -0.17
N ASP A 20 6.43 14.19 0.57
CA ASP A 20 5.87 14.08 1.91
C ASP A 20 4.50 13.38 1.91
N ASP A 21 3.61 13.68 0.97
CA ASP A 21 2.34 12.96 0.86
C ASP A 21 2.55 11.47 0.51
N ALA A 22 3.49 11.17 -0.39
CA ALA A 22 3.82 9.79 -0.73
C ALA A 22 4.37 9.01 0.47
N VAL A 23 5.25 9.63 1.26
CA VAL A 23 5.81 9.05 2.49
C VAL A 23 4.73 8.89 3.56
N ALA A 24 3.90 9.91 3.78
CA ALA A 24 2.79 9.85 4.74
C ALA A 24 1.79 8.75 4.37
N LYS A 25 1.49 8.58 3.07
CA LYS A 25 0.65 7.51 2.57
C LYS A 25 1.27 6.13 2.79
N ALA A 26 2.56 5.96 2.48
CA ALA A 26 3.28 4.71 2.74
C ALA A 26 3.27 4.36 4.23
N ARG A 27 3.52 5.35 5.11
CA ARG A 27 3.45 5.18 6.56
C ARG A 27 2.05 4.78 7.05
N ARG A 28 0.98 5.38 6.51
CA ARG A 28 -0.42 5.00 6.82
C ARG A 28 -0.79 3.58 6.35
N GLN A 29 -0.11 3.07 5.32
CA GLN A 29 -0.32 1.71 4.81
C GLN A 29 0.47 0.64 5.58
N LEU A 30 1.43 1.05 6.41
CA LEU A 30 2.04 0.14 7.37
C LEU A 30 0.96 -0.28 8.36
N HIS A 31 0.69 -1.58 8.39
CA HIS A 31 -0.32 -2.15 9.27
C HIS A 31 0.20 -2.06 10.70
N SER A 32 -0.24 -1.07 11.45
CA SER A 32 0.04 -0.93 12.87
C SER A 32 -1.09 -1.57 13.67
N GLY A 33 -0.78 -2.64 14.42
CA GLY A 33 -1.77 -3.34 15.25
C GLY A 33 -1.31 -4.72 15.69
N GLU A 34 -2.03 -5.29 16.67
CA GLU A 34 -1.84 -6.67 17.09
C GLU A 34 -2.32 -7.65 16.00
N SER A 35 -1.54 -8.70 15.78
CA SER A 35 -1.91 -9.77 14.84
C SER A 35 -2.93 -10.70 15.49
N ALA A 36 -3.97 -11.07 14.76
CA ALA A 36 -5.00 -11.97 15.25
C ALA A 36 -4.40 -13.34 15.62
N GLU A 37 -4.93 -13.96 16.67
CA GLU A 37 -4.50 -15.30 17.09
C GLU A 37 -5.14 -16.40 16.24
N PHE A 38 -6.32 -16.12 15.69
CA PHE A 38 -7.11 -17.05 14.88
C PHE A 38 -7.48 -16.40 13.55
N CYS A 39 -7.51 -17.21 12.50
CA CYS A 39 -7.91 -16.80 11.16
C CYS A 39 -9.40 -16.43 11.12
N GLU A 40 -9.74 -15.26 10.59
CA GLU A 40 -11.13 -14.82 10.45
C GLU A 40 -11.95 -15.67 9.45
N GLU A 41 -11.30 -16.33 8.48
CA GLU A 41 -12.00 -17.10 7.44
C GLU A 41 -12.24 -18.56 7.83
N CYS A 42 -11.24 -19.21 8.44
CA CYS A 42 -11.29 -20.66 8.73
C CYS A 42 -11.16 -21.01 10.21
N GLY A 43 -10.95 -20.03 11.09
CA GLY A 43 -10.79 -20.25 12.54
C GLY A 43 -9.48 -20.92 12.95
N ALA A 44 -8.58 -21.25 12.02
CA ALA A 44 -7.30 -21.88 12.34
C ALA A 44 -6.37 -20.94 13.12
N ALA A 45 -5.59 -21.48 14.06
CA ALA A 45 -4.57 -20.71 14.78
C ALA A 45 -3.50 -20.16 13.82
N ILE A 46 -3.18 -18.87 13.96
CA ILE A 46 -2.16 -18.20 13.16
C ILE A 46 -0.81 -18.40 13.83
N PRO A 47 0.19 -18.99 13.13
CA PRO A 47 1.49 -19.28 13.74
C PRO A 47 2.22 -17.99 14.15
N GLU A 48 2.92 -18.04 15.28
CA GLU A 48 3.66 -16.90 15.84
C GLU A 48 4.68 -16.30 14.88
N ALA A 49 5.37 -17.14 14.11
CA ALA A 49 6.30 -16.69 13.07
C ALA A 49 5.64 -15.70 12.10
N ARG A 50 4.34 -15.89 11.80
CA ARG A 50 3.58 -14.99 10.92
C ARG A 50 3.12 -13.73 11.63
N ARG A 51 2.72 -13.84 12.90
CA ARG A 51 2.35 -12.71 13.76
C ARG A 51 3.53 -11.75 13.99
N LEU A 52 4.75 -12.28 14.07
CA LEU A 52 5.98 -11.50 14.21
C LEU A 52 6.46 -10.91 12.88
N ALA A 53 6.34 -11.65 11.77
CA ALA A 53 6.79 -11.17 10.46
C ALA A 53 5.91 -10.05 9.89
N LEU A 54 4.62 -10.07 10.21
CA LEU A 54 3.65 -9.10 9.71
C LEU A 54 2.80 -8.62 10.90
N SER A 55 2.80 -7.32 11.15
CA SER A 55 1.92 -6.69 12.14
C SER A 55 0.51 -6.57 11.58
N GLY A 56 -0.50 -7.00 12.35
CA GLY A 56 -1.91 -6.92 11.97
C GLY A 56 -2.40 -8.03 11.02
N VAL A 57 -1.80 -9.23 11.07
CA VAL A 57 -2.26 -10.38 10.28
C VAL A 57 -3.64 -10.84 10.75
N LYS A 58 -4.57 -11.00 9.80
CA LYS A 58 -5.96 -11.43 10.05
C LYS A 58 -6.29 -12.85 9.55
N PHE A 59 -5.54 -13.32 8.57
CA PHE A 59 -5.79 -14.61 7.92
C PHE A 59 -4.65 -15.60 8.18
N CYS A 60 -4.88 -16.89 8.02
CA CYS A 60 -3.82 -17.89 7.99
C CYS A 60 -3.12 -17.90 6.62
N ILE A 61 -1.98 -18.61 6.51
CA ILE A 61 -1.19 -18.63 5.28
C ILE A 61 -1.95 -19.26 4.10
N ASN A 62 -2.78 -20.27 4.37
CA ASN A 62 -3.57 -20.95 3.35
C ASN A 62 -4.63 -20.01 2.76
N CYS A 63 -5.46 -19.40 3.63
CA CYS A 63 -6.48 -18.44 3.23
C CYS A 63 -5.87 -17.23 2.51
N GLN A 64 -4.74 -16.70 3.01
CA GLN A 64 -4.07 -15.58 2.36
C GLN A 64 -3.55 -15.96 0.96
N ASN A 65 -2.98 -17.16 0.79
CA ASN A 65 -2.49 -17.62 -0.51
C ASN A 65 -3.64 -17.77 -1.53
N GLU A 66 -4.82 -18.20 -1.08
CA GLU A 66 -5.99 -18.27 -1.96
C GLU A 66 -6.51 -16.89 -2.35
N LEU A 67 -6.55 -15.95 -1.41
CA LEU A 67 -6.92 -14.56 -1.67
C LEU A 67 -5.93 -13.88 -2.63
N ASP A 68 -4.62 -14.08 -2.43
CA ASP A 68 -3.58 -13.50 -3.28
C ASP A 68 -3.63 -14.05 -4.72
N LYS A 69 -3.91 -15.35 -4.88
CA LYS A 69 -4.20 -15.95 -6.20
C LYS A 69 -5.42 -15.33 -6.88
N LYS A 70 -6.50 -15.06 -6.12
CA LYS A 70 -7.69 -14.38 -6.65
C LYS A 70 -7.40 -12.92 -7.02
N GLN A 71 -6.56 -12.24 -6.24
CA GLN A 71 -6.23 -10.83 -6.42
C GLN A 71 -5.23 -10.60 -7.57
N SER A 72 -4.25 -11.49 -7.75
CA SER A 72 -3.29 -11.43 -8.87
C SER A 72 -3.95 -11.68 -10.23
N ALA A 73 -5.07 -12.41 -10.28
CA ALA A 73 -5.90 -12.51 -11.47
C ALA A 73 -6.63 -11.20 -11.82
N PHE A 74 -6.80 -10.29 -10.85
CA PHE A 74 -7.43 -8.99 -11.06
C PHE A 74 -6.38 -7.97 -11.52
N SER A 75 -5.91 -8.12 -12.76
CA SER A 75 -5.03 -7.17 -13.44
C SER A 75 -5.60 -5.75 -13.32
N GLY A 76 -4.77 -4.83 -12.83
CA GLY A 76 -5.17 -3.50 -12.38
C GLY A 76 -5.96 -2.70 -13.42
N TYR A 77 -7.10 -2.19 -12.98
CA TYR A 77 -7.83 -1.11 -13.64
C TYR A 77 -6.86 0.08 -13.80
N ASN A 78 -6.56 0.49 -15.04
CA ASN A 78 -5.63 1.57 -15.32
C ASN A 78 -6.26 2.91 -14.92
N ARG A 79 -6.14 3.31 -13.65
CA ARG A 79 -6.74 4.55 -13.13
C ARG A 79 -6.16 5.84 -13.72
N ARG A 80 -5.15 5.77 -14.60
CA ARG A 80 -4.69 6.92 -15.40
C ARG A 80 -5.44 7.05 -16.72
N GLY A 81 -6.15 6.02 -17.17
CA GLY A 81 -7.04 6.12 -18.32
C GLY A 81 -8.25 7.00 -17.99
N SER A 82 -8.82 7.65 -19.00
CA SER A 82 -10.13 8.32 -18.85
C SER A 82 -11.15 7.34 -18.26
N LYS A 83 -12.00 7.82 -17.34
CA LYS A 83 -13.10 7.05 -16.74
C LYS A 83 -13.99 6.41 -17.83
N ASP A 84 -14.13 7.06 -18.98
CA ASP A 84 -14.88 6.56 -20.15
C ASP A 84 -14.21 5.41 -20.89
N SER A 85 -12.87 5.31 -20.86
CA SER A 85 -12.13 4.21 -21.50
C SER A 85 -12.17 2.90 -20.69
N GLN A 86 -12.66 2.98 -19.45
CA GLN A 86 -12.55 1.93 -18.44
C GLN A 86 -13.91 1.23 -18.21
N LEU A 87 -15.03 1.89 -18.53
CA LEU A 87 -16.40 1.44 -18.26
C LEU A 87 -17.12 0.82 -19.49
N ARG A 88 -16.39 0.34 -20.50
CA ARG A 88 -16.96 -0.45 -21.61
C ARG A 88 -16.73 -1.93 -21.43
#